data_AF-A0A1C4Y7T0-F1
#
_entry.id   AF-A0A1C4Y7T0-F1
#
_cell.length_a   1.000
_cell.length_b   1.000
_cell.length_c   1.000
_cell.angle_alpha   90.00
_cell.angle_beta   90.00
_cell.angle_gamma   90.00
#
_symmetry.space_group_name_H-M   'P 1'
#
loop_
_entity.id
_entity.type
_entity.pdbx_description
1 polymer ?
#
loop_
_entity_poly.entity_id
_entity_poly.type
_entity_poly.pdbx_seq_one_letter_code
_entity_poly.pdbx_strand_id
1 'polypeptide(L)'
;MDVTRDGRRWRIGTSSEVAWIAGRTVPGLSITTAIPPVYDAYATFHPPDGVALDAHERAVIDELAEQTPDQPWWLGYLDTGAHDIVFPLAPTVPLYWDWRYLLVEAGPRQALTWRTGHMRGEGSLPDLFFPADRSWLVSALWDDTWTDIGGSPSLISALHRNPLVNARPVGPDDDALPPGLTRE
;
A
#
# COMPACT_ATOMS: atom_id res chain seq x y z
N MET A 1 16.28 -14.01 -1.85
CA MET A 1 16.54 -14.61 -0.52
C MET A 1 15.21 -15.11 0.00
N ASP A 2 15.19 -16.19 0.78
CA ASP A 2 13.95 -16.69 1.39
C ASP A 2 14.05 -16.62 2.91
N VAL A 3 12.91 -16.39 3.57
CA VAL A 3 12.75 -16.50 5.02
C VAL A 3 11.66 -17.51 5.37
N THR A 4 11.75 -18.12 6.54
CA THR A 4 10.79 -19.15 6.98
C THR A 4 9.88 -18.60 8.09
N ARG A 5 8.57 -18.76 7.92
CA ARG A 5 7.53 -18.46 8.93
C ARG A 5 6.42 -19.49 8.83
N ASP A 6 5.94 -19.99 9.96
CA ASP A 6 4.83 -20.95 10.04
C ASP A 6 5.03 -22.18 9.12
N GLY A 7 6.27 -22.66 9.03
CA GLY A 7 6.63 -23.81 8.20
C GLY A 7 6.66 -23.55 6.69
N ARG A 8 6.45 -22.32 6.24
CA ARG A 8 6.50 -21.90 4.83
C ARG A 8 7.68 -20.98 4.55
N ARG A 9 8.26 -21.12 3.36
CA ARG A 9 9.27 -20.20 2.82
C ARG A 9 8.58 -19.04 2.08
N TRP A 10 9.08 -17.83 2.33
CA TRP A 10 8.61 -16.58 1.77
C TRP A 10 9.75 -15.88 1.05
N ARG A 11 9.53 -15.44 -0.18
CA ARG A 11 10.56 -14.78 -0.99
C ARG A 11 10.68 -13.32 -0.56
N ILE A 12 11.90 -12.91 -0.24
CA ILE A 12 12.27 -11.51 -0.01
C ILE A 12 12.59 -10.86 -1.35
N GLY A 13 11.93 -9.73 -1.60
CA GLY A 13 12.10 -8.93 -2.79
C GLY A 13 13.40 -8.13 -2.78
N THR A 14 13.76 -7.60 -3.94
CA THR A 14 14.97 -6.80 -4.14
C THR A 14 14.61 -5.51 -4.87
N SER A 15 15.61 -4.67 -5.15
CA SER A 15 15.37 -3.43 -5.91
C SER A 15 14.73 -3.67 -7.28
N SER A 16 14.85 -4.88 -7.87
CA SER A 16 14.19 -5.18 -9.15
C SER A 16 12.67 -5.13 -9.09
N GLU A 17 12.09 -5.51 -7.96
CA GLU A 17 10.64 -5.57 -7.76
C GLU A 17 10.02 -4.17 -7.68
N VAL A 18 10.77 -3.17 -7.22
CA VAL A 18 10.33 -1.77 -7.05
C VAL A 18 10.97 -0.78 -8.03
N ALA A 19 11.80 -1.25 -8.97
CA ALA A 19 12.52 -0.40 -9.93
C ALA A 19 11.59 0.43 -10.84
N TRP A 20 10.33 0.04 -10.97
CA TRP A 20 9.32 0.78 -11.74
C TRP A 20 8.65 1.90 -10.93
N ILE A 21 8.82 1.90 -9.61
CA ILE A 21 8.40 2.96 -8.69
C ILE A 21 9.58 3.91 -8.43
N ALA A 22 10.76 3.35 -8.16
CA ALA A 22 11.97 4.10 -7.83
C ALA A 22 12.33 5.12 -8.92
N GLY A 23 12.37 6.40 -8.54
CA GLY A 23 12.68 7.51 -9.45
C GLY A 23 11.57 7.82 -10.48
N ARG A 24 10.36 7.26 -10.30
CA ARG A 24 9.20 7.49 -11.18
C ARG A 24 8.05 8.21 -10.50
N THR A 25 8.18 8.53 -9.21
CA THR A 25 7.29 9.46 -8.53
C THR A 25 7.77 10.89 -8.70
N VAL A 26 6.86 11.85 -8.59
CA VAL A 26 7.13 13.28 -8.76
C VAL A 26 7.07 13.95 -7.38
N PRO A 27 8.16 14.56 -6.88
CA PRO A 27 8.11 15.27 -5.61
C PRO A 27 7.07 16.40 -5.65
N GLY A 28 6.18 16.45 -4.65
CA GLY A 28 5.15 17.47 -4.57
C GLY A 28 4.00 17.08 -3.65
N LEU A 29 2.84 17.70 -3.88
CA LEU A 29 1.61 17.46 -3.11
C LEU A 29 0.61 16.54 -3.82
N SER A 30 0.88 16.17 -5.07
CA SER A 30 -0.07 15.37 -5.84
C SER A 30 0.07 13.89 -5.51
N ILE A 31 -0.93 13.10 -5.88
CA ILE A 31 -0.89 11.63 -5.72
C ILE A 31 0.35 11.00 -6.40
N THR A 32 0.93 11.68 -7.39
CA THR A 32 2.13 11.18 -8.07
C THR A 32 3.40 11.20 -7.22
N THR A 33 3.36 11.81 -6.03
CA THR A 33 4.40 11.68 -5.01
C THR A 33 4.51 10.26 -4.48
N ALA A 34 3.38 9.58 -4.30
CA ALA A 34 3.30 8.20 -3.78
C ALA A 34 3.14 7.16 -4.89
N ILE A 35 2.43 7.50 -5.97
CA ILE A 35 2.05 6.55 -7.02
C ILE A 35 2.61 7.01 -8.38
N PRO A 36 3.43 6.21 -9.08
CA PRO A 36 3.95 6.62 -10.40
C PRO A 36 2.82 6.98 -11.39
N PRO A 37 3.03 7.95 -12.30
CA PRO A 37 2.06 8.40 -13.30
C PRO A 37 1.92 7.40 -14.47
N VAL A 38 1.69 6.12 -14.15
CA VAL A 38 1.64 4.99 -15.09
C VAL A 38 0.27 4.30 -15.13
N TYR A 39 -0.67 4.72 -14.28
CA TYR A 39 -1.99 4.14 -14.15
C TYR A 39 -3.04 5.02 -14.82
N ASP A 40 -4.15 4.40 -15.20
CA ASP A 40 -5.27 5.09 -15.87
C ASP A 40 -6.17 5.85 -14.88
N ALA A 41 -6.17 5.47 -13.60
CA ALA A 41 -6.97 6.09 -12.57
C ALA A 41 -6.30 6.05 -11.20
N TYR A 42 -6.65 7.02 -10.36
CA TYR A 42 -6.06 7.24 -9.04
C TYR A 42 -7.12 7.56 -7.99
N ALA A 43 -6.86 7.23 -6.74
CA ALA A 43 -7.67 7.62 -5.60
C ALA A 43 -6.85 7.72 -4.32
N THR A 44 -7.38 8.45 -3.35
CA THR A 44 -6.94 8.35 -1.94
C THR A 44 -8.03 7.71 -1.10
N PHE A 45 -7.65 6.98 -0.04
CA PHE A 45 -8.60 6.37 0.87
C PHE A 45 -8.11 6.43 2.31
N HIS A 46 -9.04 6.38 3.25
CA HIS A 46 -8.80 6.35 4.69
C HIS A 46 -10.03 5.77 5.40
N PRO A 47 -9.90 5.19 6.61
CA PRO A 47 -11.04 4.67 7.35
C PRO A 47 -12.13 5.74 7.54
N PRO A 48 -13.40 5.45 7.22
CA PRO A 48 -14.51 6.36 7.51
C PRO A 48 -14.75 6.51 9.03
N ASP A 49 -15.30 7.65 9.43
CA ASP A 49 -15.67 7.90 10.83
C ASP A 49 -16.60 6.80 11.39
N GLY A 50 -16.23 6.27 12.56
CA GLY A 50 -17.00 5.23 13.24
C GLY A 50 -16.88 3.83 12.63
N VAL A 51 -16.05 3.64 11.60
CA VAL A 51 -15.73 2.33 11.04
C VAL A 51 -14.47 1.76 11.71
N ALA A 52 -14.56 0.52 12.17
CA ALA A 52 -13.43 -0.17 12.76
C ALA A 52 -12.33 -0.41 11.71
N LEU A 53 -11.06 -0.27 12.11
CA LEU A 53 -9.92 -0.41 11.21
C LEU A 53 -9.90 -1.77 10.51
N ASP A 54 -10.18 -2.85 11.22
CA ASP A 54 -10.22 -4.21 10.67
C ASP A 54 -11.28 -4.36 9.56
N ALA A 55 -12.45 -3.73 9.72
CA ALA A 55 -13.51 -3.70 8.72
C ALA A 55 -13.11 -2.90 7.48
N HIS A 56 -12.45 -1.74 7.67
CA HIS A 56 -11.91 -0.94 6.59
C HIS A 56 -10.85 -1.70 5.78
N GLU A 57 -9.84 -2.24 6.46
CA GLU A 57 -8.73 -2.96 5.82
C GLU A 57 -9.21 -4.23 5.12
N ARG A 58 -10.15 -4.96 5.73
CA ARG A 58 -10.82 -6.10 5.08
C ARG A 58 -11.49 -5.68 3.78
N ALA A 59 -12.28 -4.61 3.82
CA ALA A 59 -12.98 -4.11 2.64
C ALA A 59 -12.01 -3.71 1.52
N VAL A 60 -10.92 -3.01 1.85
CA VAL A 60 -9.87 -2.66 0.87
C VAL A 60 -9.30 -3.92 0.21
N ILE A 61 -8.92 -4.92 1.01
CA ILE A 61 -8.29 -6.14 0.50
C ILE A 61 -9.25 -7.00 -0.31
N ASP A 62 -10.52 -7.08 0.10
CA ASP A 62 -11.54 -7.84 -0.62
C ASP A 62 -11.81 -7.22 -2.01
N GLU A 63 -11.94 -5.89 -2.11
CA GLU A 63 -12.10 -5.18 -3.40
C GLU A 63 -10.87 -5.37 -4.30
N LEU A 64 -9.66 -5.26 -3.74
CA LEU A 64 -8.43 -5.49 -4.50
C LEU A 64 -8.34 -6.93 -4.99
N ALA A 65 -8.64 -7.91 -4.14
CA ALA A 65 -8.62 -9.32 -4.50
C ALA A 65 -9.67 -9.66 -5.57
N GLU A 66 -10.86 -9.07 -5.51
CA GLU A 66 -11.90 -9.27 -6.53
C GLU A 66 -11.49 -8.72 -7.90
N GLN A 67 -10.74 -7.62 -7.93
CA GLN A 67 -10.25 -6.99 -9.16
C GLN A 67 -8.92 -7.56 -9.67
N THR A 68 -8.34 -8.55 -8.98
CA THR A 68 -7.00 -9.09 -9.30
C THR A 68 -7.08 -10.58 -9.64
N PRO A 69 -6.50 -11.03 -10.75
CA PRO A 69 -6.32 -12.46 -11.02
C PRO A 69 -5.60 -13.18 -9.87
N ASP A 70 -5.82 -14.49 -9.71
CA ASP A 70 -5.13 -15.28 -8.67
C ASP A 70 -3.61 -15.29 -8.91
N GLN A 71 -2.91 -14.44 -8.15
CA GLN A 71 -1.48 -14.19 -8.28
C GLN A 71 -0.90 -13.68 -6.95
N PRO A 72 0.41 -13.87 -6.71
CA PRO A 72 1.04 -13.34 -5.51
C PRO A 72 1.11 -11.81 -5.54
N TRP A 73 1.15 -11.23 -4.34
CA TRP A 73 1.37 -9.81 -4.14
C TRP A 73 2.72 -9.57 -3.50
N TRP A 74 3.28 -8.39 -3.73
CA TRP A 74 4.41 -7.88 -2.98
C TRP A 74 3.89 -7.02 -1.84
N LEU A 75 4.30 -7.32 -0.61
CA LEU A 75 3.97 -6.55 0.59
C LEU A 75 5.23 -5.86 1.10
N GLY A 76 5.14 -4.55 1.26
CA GLY A 76 6.20 -3.63 1.64
C GLY A 76 5.93 -3.04 3.01
N TYR A 77 6.88 -3.18 3.92
CA TYR A 77 6.81 -2.66 5.28
C TYR A 77 7.92 -1.63 5.47
N LEU A 78 7.57 -0.40 5.83
CA LEU A 78 8.51 0.68 6.05
C LEU A 78 9.27 0.47 7.37
N ASP A 79 10.59 0.38 7.28
CA ASP A 79 11.50 0.34 8.41
C ASP A 79 11.85 1.76 8.88
N THR A 80 11.11 2.20 9.89
CA THR A 80 11.35 3.45 10.63
C THR A 80 12.20 3.23 11.89
N GLY A 81 12.55 1.98 12.22
CA GLY A 81 13.14 1.60 13.51
C GLY A 81 12.19 1.67 14.72
N ALA A 82 10.93 2.08 14.54
CA ALA A 82 9.99 2.30 15.63
C ALA A 82 8.78 1.33 15.64
N HIS A 83 8.65 0.45 14.63
CA HIS A 83 7.44 -0.36 14.41
C HIS A 83 7.75 -1.80 13.98
N ASP A 84 6.72 -2.65 14.04
CA ASP A 84 6.79 -4.05 13.65
C ASP A 84 7.10 -4.21 12.16
N ILE A 85 8.29 -4.71 11.85
CA ILE A 85 8.67 -5.16 10.52
C ILE A 85 8.54 -6.66 10.48
N VAL A 86 7.79 -7.14 9.48
CA VAL A 86 7.57 -8.57 9.28
C VAL A 86 8.84 -9.20 8.73
N PHE A 87 9.70 -9.80 9.57
CA PHE A 87 11.07 -10.30 9.27
C PHE A 87 12.17 -9.23 9.43
N PRO A 88 12.46 -8.77 10.67
CA PRO A 88 13.36 -7.65 10.92
C PRO A 88 14.84 -7.89 10.56
N LEU A 89 15.23 -9.14 10.28
CA LEU A 89 16.59 -9.50 9.85
C LEU A 89 16.73 -9.67 8.34
N ALA A 90 15.63 -9.53 7.58
CA ALA A 90 15.66 -9.64 6.14
C ALA A 90 16.22 -8.35 5.51
N PRO A 91 16.90 -8.44 4.35
CA PRO A 91 17.36 -7.26 3.62
C PRO A 91 16.21 -6.32 3.23
N THR A 92 16.46 -5.02 3.32
CA THR A 92 15.55 -3.96 2.87
C THR A 92 15.99 -3.36 1.53
N VAL A 93 15.07 -2.69 0.86
CA VAL A 93 15.29 -1.94 -0.39
C VAL A 93 15.03 -0.45 -0.16
N PRO A 94 15.85 0.45 -0.73
CA PRO A 94 15.56 1.87 -0.68
C PRO A 94 14.43 2.23 -1.66
N LEU A 95 13.50 3.08 -1.22
CA LEU A 95 12.41 3.63 -2.04
C LEU A 95 12.09 5.07 -1.59
N TYR A 96 11.48 5.86 -2.48
CA TYR A 96 11.16 7.27 -2.24
C TYR A 96 12.41 8.06 -1.81
N TRP A 97 12.40 8.72 -0.65
CA TRP A 97 13.54 9.45 -0.09
C TRP A 97 14.52 8.52 0.64
N ASP A 98 14.99 7.48 -0.04
CA ASP A 98 15.87 6.42 0.48
C ASP A 98 15.33 5.73 1.75
N TRP A 99 14.01 5.75 1.92
CA TRP A 99 13.33 5.03 2.98
C TRP A 99 13.48 3.53 2.78
N ARG A 100 13.72 2.81 3.87
CA ARG A 100 14.01 1.38 3.84
C ARG A 100 12.71 0.60 3.90
N TYR A 101 12.40 -0.16 2.85
CA TYR A 101 11.26 -1.06 2.84
C TYR A 101 11.73 -2.50 2.89
N LEU A 102 11.15 -3.30 3.77
CA LEU A 102 11.19 -4.75 3.61
C LEU A 102 10.11 -5.16 2.61
N LEU A 103 10.49 -5.91 1.57
CA LEU A 103 9.57 -6.41 0.57
C LEU A 103 9.47 -7.94 0.62
N VAL A 104 8.26 -8.48 0.66
CA VAL A 104 8.01 -9.93 0.72
C VAL A 104 6.89 -10.35 -0.24
N GLU A 105 7.11 -11.42 -0.99
CA GLU A 105 6.11 -12.04 -1.86
C GLU A 105 5.13 -12.85 -1.02
N ALA A 106 3.86 -12.48 -1.02
CA ALA A 106 2.79 -13.07 -0.23
C ALA A 106 1.42 -12.86 -0.90
N GLY A 107 0.40 -12.42 -0.15
CA GLY A 107 -0.95 -12.22 -0.67
C GLY A 107 -1.95 -11.62 0.31
N PRO A 108 -3.24 -11.58 -0.05
CA PRO A 108 -4.30 -10.88 0.69
C PRO A 108 -4.37 -11.23 2.18
N ARG A 109 -4.29 -12.53 2.50
CA ARG A 109 -4.34 -13.00 3.90
C ARG A 109 -3.17 -12.46 4.72
N GLN A 110 -1.98 -12.41 4.14
CA GLN A 110 -0.78 -11.93 4.82
C GLN A 110 -0.84 -10.42 5.06
N ALA A 111 -1.36 -9.68 4.09
CA ALA A 111 -1.58 -8.23 4.21
C ALA A 111 -2.47 -7.84 5.40
N LEU A 112 -3.36 -8.73 5.86
CA LEU A 112 -4.28 -8.48 6.98
C LEU A 112 -3.85 -9.08 8.32
N THR A 113 -2.78 -9.86 8.38
CA THR A 113 -2.48 -10.68 9.57
C THR A 113 -1.05 -10.60 10.06
N TRP A 114 -0.13 -10.11 9.24
CA TRP A 114 1.28 -10.16 9.60
C TRP A 114 1.76 -9.02 10.48
N ARG A 115 1.15 -7.83 10.38
CA ARG A 115 1.47 -6.67 11.19
C ARG A 115 0.44 -6.51 12.30
N THR A 116 0.91 -6.28 13.53
CA THR A 116 0.10 -6.16 14.75
C THR A 116 0.06 -4.74 15.32
N GLY A 117 0.68 -3.77 14.65
CA GLY A 117 0.64 -2.36 15.02
C GLY A 117 1.48 -1.48 14.09
N HIS A 118 1.08 -0.22 13.92
CA HIS A 118 1.73 0.75 13.05
C HIS A 118 1.71 2.17 13.65
N MET A 119 2.60 3.05 13.19
CA MET A 119 2.57 4.47 13.60
C MET A 119 1.26 5.16 13.29
N ARG A 120 0.55 4.74 12.23
CA ARG A 120 -0.74 5.31 11.83
C ARG A 120 -1.93 4.65 12.53
N GLY A 121 -1.69 3.78 13.51
CA GLY A 121 -2.71 3.11 14.30
C GLY A 121 -2.55 1.59 14.38
N GLU A 122 -3.58 0.91 14.87
CA GLU A 122 -3.56 -0.54 15.10
C GLU A 122 -3.76 -1.39 13.82
N GLY A 123 -3.75 -0.76 12.64
CA GLY A 123 -3.98 -1.42 11.35
C GLY A 123 -2.86 -2.35 10.87
N SER A 124 -3.24 -3.41 10.17
CA SER A 124 -2.36 -4.47 9.68
C SER A 124 -1.85 -4.26 8.24
N LEU A 125 -2.42 -3.35 7.45
CA LEU A 125 -2.06 -3.20 6.03
C LEU A 125 -0.58 -2.89 5.81
N PRO A 126 0.10 -3.43 4.79
CA PRO A 126 1.44 -3.00 4.42
C PRO A 126 1.46 -1.52 4.00
N ASP A 127 2.61 -0.87 4.15
CA ASP A 127 2.81 0.54 3.76
C ASP A 127 2.92 0.71 2.25
N LEU A 128 3.23 -0.39 1.54
CA LEU A 128 3.32 -0.46 0.09
C LEU A 128 2.89 -1.85 -0.34
N PHE A 129 1.96 -2.01 -1.28
CA PHE A 129 1.69 -3.33 -1.85
C PHE A 129 1.12 -3.27 -3.26
N PHE A 130 1.41 -4.30 -4.05
CA PHE A 130 1.05 -4.42 -5.45
C PHE A 130 1.08 -5.88 -5.91
N PRO A 131 0.29 -6.28 -6.92
CA PRO A 131 0.29 -7.63 -7.46
C PRO A 131 1.51 -7.86 -8.36
N ALA A 132 1.87 -9.12 -8.62
CA ALA A 132 3.03 -9.46 -9.45
C ALA A 132 2.99 -8.83 -10.86
N ASP A 133 1.81 -8.68 -11.45
CA ASP A 133 1.58 -8.03 -12.74
C ASP A 133 1.58 -6.48 -12.69
N ARG A 134 1.65 -5.88 -11.49
CA ARG A 134 1.67 -4.43 -11.26
C ARG A 134 0.42 -3.71 -11.80
N SER A 135 -0.72 -4.40 -11.85
CA SER A 135 -2.00 -3.84 -12.29
C SER A 135 -2.54 -2.73 -11.38
N TRP A 136 -2.06 -2.63 -10.15
CA TRP A 136 -2.31 -1.52 -9.23
C TRP A 136 -1.16 -1.36 -8.22
N LEU A 137 -1.13 -0.20 -7.56
CA LEU A 137 -0.22 0.09 -6.45
C LEU A 137 -0.99 0.77 -5.33
N VAL A 138 -0.84 0.25 -4.12
CA VAL A 138 -1.23 0.94 -2.90
C VAL A 138 0.04 1.42 -2.20
N SER A 139 0.09 2.69 -1.81
CA SER A 139 1.22 3.27 -1.09
C SER A 139 0.73 4.26 -0.04
N ALA A 140 1.24 4.12 1.17
CA ALA A 140 0.99 5.03 2.29
C ALA A 140 2.34 5.69 2.64
N LEU A 141 2.54 6.98 2.33
CA LEU A 141 3.78 7.70 2.68
C LEU A 141 3.83 8.10 4.14
N TRP A 142 5.00 8.01 4.78
CA TRP A 142 5.18 8.09 6.24
C TRP A 142 4.41 9.23 6.94
N ASP A 143 4.31 10.38 6.27
CA ASP A 143 3.73 11.65 6.72
C ASP A 143 2.23 11.79 6.45
N ASP A 144 1.64 10.87 5.70
CA ASP A 144 0.23 10.95 5.31
C ASP A 144 -0.66 10.13 6.27
N THR A 145 -1.81 10.67 6.64
CA THR A 145 -2.85 9.93 7.42
C THR A 145 -3.82 9.15 6.52
N TRP A 146 -3.62 9.22 5.21
CA TRP A 146 -4.37 8.48 4.19
C TRP A 146 -3.45 7.54 3.41
N THR A 147 -4.04 6.80 2.48
CA THR A 147 -3.32 5.92 1.57
C THR A 147 -3.68 6.25 0.13
N ASP A 148 -2.68 6.25 -0.74
CA ASP A 148 -2.82 6.48 -2.17
C ASP A 148 -2.94 5.16 -2.93
N ILE A 149 -3.70 5.18 -4.02
CA ILE A 149 -3.79 4.06 -4.94
C ILE A 149 -3.83 4.52 -6.40
N GLY A 150 -3.13 3.79 -7.27
CA GLY A 150 -3.31 3.84 -8.72
C GLY A 150 -3.65 2.48 -9.29
N GLY A 151 -4.48 2.45 -10.34
CA GLY A 151 -4.88 1.21 -11.00
C GLY A 151 -5.82 1.46 -12.19
N SER A 152 -6.65 0.48 -12.50
CA SER A 152 -7.65 0.60 -13.56
C SER A 152 -8.86 1.46 -13.11
N PRO A 153 -9.61 2.07 -14.04
CA PRO A 153 -10.82 2.79 -13.69
C PRO A 153 -11.90 1.92 -13.03
N SER A 154 -11.95 0.61 -13.37
CA SER A 154 -12.90 -0.32 -12.76
C SER A 154 -12.57 -0.57 -11.29
N LEU A 155 -11.29 -0.72 -10.95
CA LEU A 155 -10.82 -0.89 -9.58
C LEU A 155 -11.13 0.36 -8.75
N ILE A 156 -10.74 1.54 -9.24
CA ILE A 156 -11.00 2.80 -8.53
C ILE A 156 -12.50 3.02 -8.32
N SER A 157 -13.32 2.69 -9.31
CA SER A 157 -14.79 2.77 -9.19
C SER A 157 -15.36 1.78 -8.16
N ALA A 158 -14.77 0.60 -8.02
CA ALA A 158 -15.21 -0.39 -7.03
C ALA A 158 -14.92 0.09 -5.61
N LEU A 159 -13.68 0.52 -5.35
CA LEU A 159 -13.26 1.12 -4.08
C LEU A 159 -14.10 2.35 -3.72
N HIS A 160 -14.38 3.23 -4.69
CA HIS A 160 -15.19 4.44 -4.45
C HIS A 160 -16.63 4.11 -4.06
N ARG A 161 -17.21 3.04 -4.60
CA ARG A 161 -18.58 2.62 -4.26
C ARG A 161 -18.67 1.92 -2.91
N ASN A 162 -17.57 1.40 -2.37
CA ASN A 162 -17.55 0.70 -1.10
C ASN A 162 -17.46 1.70 0.07
N PRO A 163 -18.53 1.86 0.86
CA PRO A 163 -18.56 2.85 1.95
C PRO A 163 -17.61 2.52 3.09
N LEU A 164 -17.11 1.28 3.20
CA LEU A 164 -16.11 0.91 4.21
C LEU A 164 -14.70 1.32 3.79
N VAL A 165 -14.45 1.56 2.50
CA VAL A 165 -13.15 1.98 1.98
C VAL A 165 -13.00 3.50 2.00
N ASN A 166 -14.07 4.26 1.73
CA ASN A 166 -14.04 5.72 1.63
C ASN A 166 -13.02 6.24 0.61
N ALA A 167 -12.92 5.60 -0.55
CA ALA A 167 -12.03 6.05 -1.60
C ALA A 167 -12.58 7.30 -2.31
N ARG A 168 -11.70 8.28 -2.52
CA ARG A 168 -11.93 9.50 -3.27
C ARG A 168 -11.10 9.47 -4.55
N PRO A 169 -11.72 9.38 -5.74
CA PRO A 169 -11.02 9.52 -7.01
C PRO A 169 -10.32 10.88 -7.11
N VAL A 170 -9.11 10.89 -7.65
CA VAL A 170 -8.31 12.10 -7.88
C VAL A 170 -7.61 12.04 -9.24
N GLY A 171 -7.31 13.20 -9.81
CA GLY A 171 -6.39 13.32 -10.93
C GLY A 171 -4.93 13.14 -10.51
N PRO A 172 -4.02 12.81 -11.45
CA PRO A 172 -2.60 12.64 -11.15
C PRO A 172 -1.91 13.93 -10.67
N ASP A 173 -2.43 15.08 -11.05
CA ASP A 173 -1.92 16.40 -10.65
C ASP A 173 -2.67 17.00 -9.45
N ASP A 174 -3.74 16.33 -9.00
CA ASP A 174 -4.56 16.82 -7.88
C ASP A 174 -3.86 16.56 -6.55
N ASP A 175 -4.12 17.46 -5.60
CA ASP A 175 -3.71 17.28 -4.21
C ASP A 175 -4.27 15.95 -3.65
N ALA A 176 -3.37 15.11 -3.14
CA ALA A 176 -3.69 13.81 -2.55
C ALA A 176 -4.54 13.95 -1.27
N LEU A 177 -4.34 15.01 -0.49
CA LEU A 177 -4.97 15.24 0.82
C LEU A 177 -6.51 15.09 0.74
N PRO A 178 -7.09 14.09 1.42
CA PRO A 178 -8.54 13.96 1.51
C PRO A 178 -9.16 15.19 2.19
N PRO A 179 -10.33 15.67 1.73
CA PRO A 179 -11.06 16.73 2.40
C PRO A 179 -11.34 16.40 3.87
N GLY A 180 -11.09 17.37 4.76
CA GLY A 180 -11.32 17.20 6.20
C GLY A 180 -10.13 16.64 6.98
N LEU A 181 -9.08 16.16 6.31
CA LEU A 181 -7.80 15.81 6.93
C LEU A 181 -6.83 16.99 6.89
N THR A 182 -5.80 16.92 7.74
CA THR A 182 -4.68 17.86 7.78
C THR A 182 -3.38 17.15 7.50
N ARG A 183 -2.43 17.85 6.87
CA ARG A 183 -1.02 17.43 6.84
C ARG A 183 -0.40 17.73 8.20
N GLU A 184 0.31 16.76 8.76
CA GLU A 184 1.08 16.94 10.01
C GLU A 184 2.49 17.49 9.73
#